data_AF-A0A7K3DH65-F1
#
_entry.id   AF-A0A7K3DH65-F1
#
_cell.length_a   1.000
_cell.length_b   1.000
_cell.length_c   1.000
_cell.angle_alpha   90.00
_cell.angle_beta   90.00
_cell.angle_gamma   90.00
#
_symmetry.space_group_name_H-M   'P 1'
#
loop_
_entity.id
_entity.type
_entity.pdbx_description
1 polymer ?
#
loop_
_entity_poly.entity_id
_entity_poly.type
_entity_poly.pdbx_seq_one_letter_code
_entity_poly.pdbx_strand_id
1 'polypeptide(L)'
;MDQSRTLRTSAALAAFASAVLLAGCGGGSSDDTAGAAAERPCATDGGTVLRADVDGDGRTDTVTDPGRDSSRTTVAFHDGPTVKPGAVRAPKGLQSAVTFGDFDGDGHLDMAVAAGTPDAVDDPAGDAQKVHEVVWGPLGQDLKGEEVSSIKLAGNLFVYRLRASDTDHDGTAELSVFQTQGDGQVARFPTVFHGRDADAGRNGDNAYDLPHWPERYKPGWADLGTCSS
;
A
#
# COMPACT_ATOMS: atom_id res chain seq x y z
N MET A 1 -49.96 65.59 -34.80
CA MET A 1 -48.52 65.68 -34.53
C MET A 1 -48.34 65.06 -33.16
N ASP A 2 -47.80 63.87 -32.93
CA ASP A 2 -46.91 62.98 -33.67
C ASP A 2 -47.18 61.53 -33.22
N GLN A 3 -46.95 60.55 -34.09
CA GLN A 3 -47.08 59.12 -33.83
C GLN A 3 -45.71 58.48 -33.58
N SER A 4 -45.58 57.63 -32.56
CA SER A 4 -44.70 56.44 -32.59
C SER A 4 -45.02 55.55 -31.38
N ARG A 5 -45.72 54.42 -31.60
CA ARG A 5 -45.22 53.05 -31.82
C ARG A 5 -44.56 52.38 -30.59
N THR A 6 -45.41 51.67 -29.86
CA THR A 6 -45.27 50.30 -29.30
C THR A 6 -43.90 49.62 -29.23
N LEU A 7 -43.61 49.00 -28.08
CA LEU A 7 -43.35 47.55 -27.97
C LEU A 7 -43.50 47.04 -26.53
N ARG A 8 -44.21 45.92 -26.40
CA ARG A 8 -44.52 45.15 -25.18
C ARG A 8 -43.34 44.24 -24.82
N THR A 9 -43.11 43.98 -23.54
CA THR A 9 -43.22 42.63 -22.92
C THR A 9 -42.89 42.64 -21.42
N SER A 10 -43.74 41.97 -20.65
CA SER A 10 -43.64 41.72 -19.21
C SER A 10 -42.58 40.65 -18.90
N ALA A 11 -41.90 40.74 -17.75
CA ALA A 11 -41.25 39.60 -17.10
C ALA A 11 -41.37 39.74 -15.58
N ALA A 12 -41.72 38.62 -14.94
CA ALA A 12 -42.29 38.49 -13.61
C ALA A 12 -41.27 38.49 -12.48
N LEU A 13 -41.69 38.94 -11.29
CA LEU A 13 -41.01 38.71 -10.01
C LEU A 13 -41.18 37.24 -9.57
N ALA A 14 -40.13 36.65 -9.01
CA ALA A 14 -40.26 35.60 -8.01
C ALA A 14 -39.13 35.73 -6.97
N ALA A 15 -39.54 35.99 -5.72
CA ALA A 15 -38.67 36.07 -4.55
C ALA A 15 -38.37 34.65 -4.03
N PHE A 16 -37.11 34.38 -3.71
CA PHE A 16 -36.71 33.16 -3.02
C PHE A 16 -36.99 33.32 -1.52
N ALA A 17 -37.96 32.56 -1.01
CA ALA A 17 -38.20 32.37 0.41
C ALA A 17 -37.61 31.02 0.82
N SER A 18 -36.61 31.04 1.69
CA SER A 18 -36.16 29.85 2.43
C SER A 18 -37.12 29.58 3.58
N ALA A 19 -37.64 28.36 3.67
CA ALA A 19 -38.30 27.84 4.86
C ALA A 19 -37.97 26.35 5.03
N VAL A 20 -37.40 26.02 6.19
CA VAL A 20 -37.11 24.67 6.67
C VAL A 20 -38.37 24.07 7.28
N LEU A 21 -38.69 22.80 7.02
CA LEU A 21 -39.66 22.00 7.80
C LEU A 21 -39.30 20.50 7.73
N LEU A 22 -39.43 19.82 8.89
CA LEU A 22 -39.04 18.44 9.18
C LEU A 22 -40.09 17.38 8.76
N ALA A 23 -39.56 16.18 8.49
CA ALA A 23 -40.12 14.82 8.61
C ALA A 23 -41.24 14.32 7.66
N GLY A 24 -40.92 13.27 6.89
CA GLY A 24 -41.89 12.40 6.22
C GLY A 24 -41.21 11.14 5.64
N CYS A 25 -41.63 9.96 6.09
CA CYS A 25 -41.22 8.65 5.56
C CYS A 25 -41.65 8.45 4.10
N GLY A 26 -40.83 7.73 3.34
CA GLY A 26 -41.27 6.89 2.22
C GLY A 26 -40.79 7.33 0.84
N GLY A 27 -39.98 6.46 0.22
CA GLY A 27 -39.85 6.38 -1.24
C GLY A 27 -38.70 7.19 -1.84
N GLY A 28 -37.46 6.74 -1.61
CA GLY A 28 -36.34 7.04 -2.49
C GLY A 28 -35.62 5.74 -2.76
N SER A 29 -35.68 5.26 -4.00
CA SER A 29 -34.88 4.12 -4.46
C SER A 29 -33.41 4.43 -4.22
N SER A 30 -32.81 3.78 -3.24
CA SER A 30 -31.36 3.64 -3.20
C SER A 30 -31.00 2.72 -4.36
N ASP A 31 -30.51 3.30 -5.44
CA ASP A 31 -29.69 2.55 -6.38
C ASP A 31 -28.57 1.87 -5.58
N ASP A 32 -28.56 0.54 -5.65
CA ASP A 32 -27.62 -0.37 -5.00
C ASP A 32 -26.21 -0.23 -5.61
N THR A 33 -25.49 0.83 -5.24
CA THR A 33 -24.02 0.89 -5.33
C THR A 33 -23.42 1.57 -4.11
N ALA A 34 -23.86 1.16 -2.92
CA ALA A 34 -22.94 1.16 -1.80
C ALA A 34 -21.88 0.10 -2.13
N GLY A 35 -20.72 0.51 -2.65
CA GLY A 35 -19.56 -0.36 -2.79
C GLY A 35 -19.40 -1.13 -1.49
N ALA A 36 -19.34 -2.46 -1.57
CA ALA A 36 -19.07 -3.28 -0.40
C ALA A 36 -17.81 -2.69 0.24
N ALA A 37 -17.89 -2.35 1.53
CA ALA A 37 -16.70 -1.90 2.25
C ALA A 37 -15.62 -2.96 2.01
N ALA A 38 -14.48 -2.55 1.44
CA ALA A 38 -13.37 -3.45 1.16
C ALA A 38 -13.09 -4.24 2.45
N GLU A 39 -13.10 -5.57 2.34
CA GLU A 39 -12.86 -6.40 3.50
C GLU A 39 -11.44 -6.12 3.99
N ARG A 40 -11.30 -5.77 5.28
CA ARG A 40 -9.99 -5.46 5.86
C ARG A 40 -9.03 -6.63 5.60
N PRO A 41 -7.78 -6.36 5.21
CA PRO A 41 -6.78 -7.40 5.06
C PRO A 41 -6.70 -8.26 6.32
N CYS A 42 -6.59 -9.57 6.13
CA CYS A 42 -6.45 -10.50 7.25
C CYS A 42 -5.44 -11.59 6.90
N ALA A 43 -4.74 -12.09 7.91
CA ALA A 43 -3.68 -13.06 7.74
C ALA A 43 -4.08 -14.47 8.20
N THR A 44 -3.52 -15.47 7.53
CA THR A 44 -3.58 -16.90 7.91
C THR A 44 -2.19 -17.52 7.90
N ASP A 45 -2.08 -18.81 8.25
CA ASP A 45 -0.84 -19.58 8.25
C ASP A 45 0.28 -18.91 9.07
N GLY A 46 -0.13 -18.32 10.21
CA GLY A 46 0.73 -17.56 11.09
C GLY A 46 1.30 -16.29 10.47
N GLY A 47 0.72 -15.75 9.39
CA GLY A 47 1.15 -14.52 8.73
C GLY A 47 1.96 -14.68 7.44
N THR A 48 2.03 -15.90 6.87
CA THR A 48 2.62 -16.13 5.53
C THR A 48 1.62 -15.96 4.39
N VAL A 49 0.34 -15.83 4.71
CA VAL A 49 -0.73 -15.63 3.74
C VAL A 49 -1.54 -14.42 4.18
N LEU A 50 -1.74 -13.47 3.27
CA LEU A 50 -2.61 -12.32 3.43
C LEU A 50 -3.80 -12.49 2.46
N ARG A 51 -5.01 -12.34 2.99
CA ARG A 51 -6.27 -12.29 2.26
C ARG A 51 -6.73 -10.85 2.23
N ALA A 52 -6.88 -10.30 1.03
CA ALA A 52 -7.26 -8.92 0.81
C ALA A 52 -7.65 -8.72 -0.66
N ASP A 53 -8.41 -7.68 -0.94
CA ASP A 53 -8.65 -7.21 -2.31
C ASP A 53 -7.42 -6.41 -2.78
N VAL A 54 -6.59 -7.01 -3.63
CA VAL A 54 -5.34 -6.40 -4.10
C VAL A 54 -5.62 -5.53 -5.32
N ASP A 55 -6.52 -5.98 -6.20
CA ASP A 55 -6.82 -5.28 -7.45
C ASP A 55 -8.02 -4.31 -7.41
N GLY A 56 -8.64 -4.16 -6.24
CA GLY A 56 -9.74 -3.23 -6.01
C GLY A 56 -11.05 -3.66 -6.66
N ASP A 57 -11.19 -4.92 -7.05
CA ASP A 57 -12.35 -5.44 -7.76
C ASP A 57 -13.50 -5.90 -6.82
N GLY A 58 -13.28 -5.78 -5.50
CA GLY A 58 -14.20 -6.18 -4.45
C GLY A 58 -14.14 -7.66 -4.10
N ARG A 59 -13.17 -8.43 -4.63
CA ARG A 59 -13.01 -9.87 -4.36
C ARG A 59 -11.67 -10.14 -3.69
N THR A 60 -11.70 -11.11 -2.78
CA THR A 60 -10.51 -11.45 -1.99
C THR A 60 -9.48 -12.20 -2.83
N ASP A 61 -8.31 -11.59 -2.98
CA ASP A 61 -7.11 -12.18 -3.52
C ASP A 61 -6.27 -12.84 -2.43
N THR A 62 -5.18 -13.50 -2.84
CA THR A 62 -4.24 -14.16 -1.93
C THR A 62 -2.82 -13.72 -2.18
N VAL A 63 -2.21 -13.06 -1.21
CA VAL A 63 -0.77 -12.81 -1.20
C VAL A 63 -0.10 -13.88 -0.33
N THR A 64 0.99 -14.47 -0.81
CA THR A 64 1.76 -15.43 -0.01
C THR A 64 3.23 -15.04 0.05
N ASP A 65 3.84 -15.17 1.22
CA ASP A 65 5.28 -15.07 1.45
C ASP A 65 5.74 -16.27 2.32
N PRO A 66 6.00 -17.43 1.71
CA PRO A 66 6.35 -18.65 2.44
C PRO A 66 7.63 -18.54 3.26
N GLY A 67 8.53 -17.60 2.92
CA GLY A 67 9.79 -17.38 3.62
C GLY A 67 9.67 -16.42 4.80
N ARG A 68 8.59 -15.64 4.90
CA ARG A 68 8.45 -14.48 5.81
C ARG A 68 9.58 -13.47 5.62
N ASP A 69 10.09 -13.44 4.41
CA ASP A 69 11.33 -12.78 4.08
C ASP A 69 11.17 -11.90 2.84
N SER A 70 9.95 -11.68 2.37
CA SER A 70 9.59 -10.81 1.24
C SER A 70 10.25 -11.19 -0.09
N SER A 71 11.03 -12.27 -0.19
CA SER A 71 11.81 -12.60 -1.40
C SER A 71 11.11 -13.54 -2.36
N ARG A 72 10.07 -14.24 -1.87
CA ARG A 72 9.29 -15.21 -2.65
C ARG A 72 7.81 -14.87 -2.67
N THR A 73 7.49 -13.59 -2.51
CA THR A 73 6.12 -13.08 -2.49
C THR A 73 5.43 -13.42 -3.82
N THR A 74 4.19 -13.91 -3.74
CA THR A 74 3.31 -14.12 -4.89
C THR A 74 1.93 -13.56 -4.61
N VAL A 75 1.23 -13.13 -5.66
CA VAL A 75 -0.17 -12.70 -5.59
C VAL A 75 -0.97 -13.61 -6.52
N ALA A 76 -1.99 -14.28 -5.99
CA ALA A 76 -2.99 -15.01 -6.76
C ALA A 76 -4.29 -14.23 -6.72
N PHE A 77 -4.63 -13.63 -7.86
CA PHE A 77 -5.88 -12.89 -8.02
C PHE A 77 -7.07 -13.86 -8.08
N HIS A 78 -8.22 -13.48 -7.53
CA HIS A 78 -9.40 -14.33 -7.39
C HIS A 78 -9.82 -14.98 -8.71
N ASP A 79 -10.00 -14.15 -9.75
CA ASP A 79 -10.37 -14.56 -11.11
C ASP A 79 -9.27 -14.24 -12.13
N GLY A 80 -8.01 -14.24 -11.67
CA GLY A 80 -6.89 -13.73 -12.44
C GLY A 80 -5.64 -14.61 -12.39
N PRO A 81 -4.51 -14.08 -12.88
CA PRO A 81 -3.26 -14.80 -12.87
C PRO A 81 -2.69 -14.95 -11.46
N THR A 82 -1.75 -15.88 -11.29
CA THR A 82 -0.78 -15.81 -10.20
C THR A 82 0.48 -15.11 -10.71
N VAL A 83 0.88 -14.03 -10.04
CA VAL A 83 2.05 -13.23 -10.41
C VAL A 83 3.10 -13.25 -9.31
N LYS A 84 4.35 -12.97 -9.70
CA LYS A 84 5.47 -12.76 -8.78
C LYS A 84 5.85 -11.29 -8.82
N PRO A 85 5.43 -10.47 -7.84
CA PRO A 85 5.71 -9.03 -7.83
C PRO A 85 7.16 -8.65 -8.08
N GLY A 86 8.11 -9.37 -7.46
CA GLY A 86 9.54 -9.16 -7.68
C GLY A 86 9.96 -9.35 -9.14
N ALA A 87 9.36 -10.29 -9.88
CA ALA A 87 9.66 -10.49 -11.30
C ALA A 87 9.00 -9.44 -12.22
N VAL A 88 7.94 -8.78 -11.76
CA VAL A 88 7.24 -7.72 -12.49
C VAL A 88 7.92 -6.37 -12.29
N ARG A 89 8.38 -6.08 -11.07
CA ARG A 89 8.88 -4.76 -10.67
C ARG A 89 10.40 -4.65 -10.58
N ALA A 90 11.13 -5.74 -10.41
CA ALA A 90 12.58 -5.69 -10.36
C ALA A 90 13.22 -5.92 -11.75
N PRO A 91 14.25 -5.14 -12.11
CA PRO A 91 15.14 -5.48 -13.22
C PRO A 91 15.67 -6.92 -13.10
N LYS A 92 15.77 -7.60 -14.24
CA LYS A 92 16.25 -8.98 -14.30
C LYS A 92 17.65 -9.10 -13.71
N GLY A 93 17.84 -10.08 -12.82
CA GLY A 93 19.14 -10.39 -12.20
C GLY A 93 19.36 -9.70 -10.85
N LEU A 94 18.44 -8.84 -10.41
CA LEU A 94 18.47 -8.28 -9.06
C LEU A 94 17.72 -9.17 -8.07
N GLN A 95 18.18 -9.18 -6.82
CA GLN A 95 17.40 -9.72 -5.71
C GLN A 95 16.33 -8.70 -5.34
N SER A 96 15.11 -9.17 -5.08
CA SER A 96 13.98 -8.31 -4.71
C SER A 96 13.37 -8.73 -3.38
N ALA A 97 12.83 -7.74 -2.69
CA ALA A 97 12.00 -7.83 -1.50
C ALA A 97 10.69 -7.09 -1.79
N VAL A 98 9.56 -7.75 -1.55
CA VAL A 98 8.22 -7.18 -1.76
C VAL A 98 7.30 -7.51 -0.58
N THR A 99 6.62 -6.50 -0.07
CA THR A 99 5.59 -6.63 0.97
C THR A 99 4.37 -5.76 0.65
N PHE A 100 3.26 -6.03 1.32
CA PHE A 100 1.96 -5.38 1.10
C PHE A 100 1.38 -4.91 2.43
N GLY A 101 0.71 -3.77 2.41
CA GLY A 101 0.02 -3.15 3.54
C GLY A 101 -0.72 -1.90 3.05
N ASP A 102 -1.71 -1.44 3.80
CA ASP A 102 -2.35 -0.13 3.58
C ASP A 102 -1.49 0.92 4.29
N PHE A 103 -0.53 1.54 3.59
CA PHE A 103 0.48 2.41 4.20
C PHE A 103 0.04 3.87 4.32
N ASP A 104 -0.98 4.29 3.57
CA ASP A 104 -1.53 5.64 3.62
C ASP A 104 -2.91 5.74 4.31
N GLY A 105 -3.50 4.60 4.67
CA GLY A 105 -4.76 4.50 5.40
C GLY A 105 -5.99 4.75 4.52
N ASP A 106 -5.89 4.58 3.21
CA ASP A 106 -7.00 4.80 2.27
C ASP A 106 -7.94 3.58 2.15
N GLY A 107 -7.57 2.45 2.74
CA GLY A 107 -8.32 1.21 2.73
C GLY A 107 -7.99 0.27 1.57
N HIS A 108 -7.04 0.64 0.70
CA HIS A 108 -6.53 -0.20 -0.37
C HIS A 108 -5.15 -0.75 -0.03
N LEU A 109 -4.83 -1.93 -0.57
CA LEU A 109 -3.48 -2.47 -0.40
C LEU A 109 -2.47 -1.76 -1.30
N ASP A 110 -1.42 -1.24 -0.67
CA ASP A 110 -0.22 -0.79 -1.34
C ASP A 110 0.82 -1.91 -1.45
N MET A 111 1.83 -1.69 -2.28
CA MET A 111 2.96 -2.59 -2.44
C MET A 111 4.28 -1.85 -2.31
N ALA A 112 5.10 -2.23 -1.32
CA ALA A 112 6.47 -1.76 -1.21
C ALA A 112 7.42 -2.74 -1.90
N VAL A 113 8.32 -2.22 -2.73
CA VAL A 113 9.28 -2.99 -3.52
C VAL A 113 10.68 -2.44 -3.34
N ALA A 114 11.62 -3.32 -3.06
CA ALA A 114 13.04 -3.03 -3.09
C ALA A 114 13.74 -4.06 -3.97
N ALA A 115 14.62 -3.64 -4.87
CA ALA A 115 15.49 -4.53 -5.63
C ALA A 115 16.89 -3.98 -5.84
N GLY A 116 17.87 -4.85 -5.69
CA GLY A 116 19.28 -4.49 -5.75
C GLY A 116 20.20 -5.68 -5.99
N THR A 117 21.48 -5.40 -6.14
CA THR A 117 22.52 -6.42 -6.17
C THR A 117 22.95 -6.67 -4.73
N PRO A 118 22.84 -7.90 -4.21
CA PRO A 118 23.39 -8.22 -2.90
C PRO A 118 24.90 -8.00 -2.93
N ASP A 119 25.41 -7.15 -2.05
CA ASP A 119 26.86 -6.97 -1.92
C ASP A 119 27.45 -8.15 -1.16
N ALA A 120 28.52 -8.74 -1.72
CA ALA A 120 29.33 -9.76 -1.06
C ALA A 120 30.42 -9.17 -0.16
N VAL A 121 30.43 -7.84 0.02
CA VAL A 121 31.46 -7.08 0.74
C VAL A 121 30.76 -6.10 1.68
N ASP A 122 31.38 -5.83 2.83
CA ASP A 122 30.81 -5.05 3.94
C ASP A 122 30.39 -3.61 3.56
N ASP A 123 30.97 -3.03 2.51
CA ASP A 123 30.65 -1.69 2.01
C ASP A 123 30.20 -1.74 0.53
N PRO A 124 28.95 -1.36 0.23
CA PRO A 124 28.46 -1.24 -1.14
C PRO A 124 29.23 -0.16 -1.91
N ALA A 125 29.86 -0.53 -3.01
CA ALA A 125 30.49 0.41 -3.92
C ALA A 125 29.44 1.07 -4.84
N GLY A 126 28.52 1.86 -4.28
CA GLY A 126 27.59 2.73 -5.02
C GLY A 126 26.51 2.04 -5.86
N ASP A 127 25.27 2.47 -5.64
CA ASP A 127 24.06 2.14 -6.41
C ASP A 127 23.71 0.64 -6.41
N ALA A 128 23.94 -0.01 -5.25
CA ALA A 128 23.54 -1.39 -5.00
C ALA A 128 22.02 -1.56 -5.04
N GLN A 129 21.27 -0.50 -4.70
CA GLN A 129 19.82 -0.50 -4.66
C GLN A 129 19.24 0.26 -5.86
N LYS A 130 18.63 -0.47 -6.81
CA LYS A 130 18.08 0.10 -8.04
C LYS A 130 16.60 0.43 -7.97
N VAL A 131 15.86 -0.28 -7.12
CA VAL A 131 14.44 -0.08 -6.88
C VAL A 131 14.24 0.05 -5.38
N HIS A 132 13.51 1.07 -4.96
CA HIS A 132 13.11 1.32 -3.58
C HIS A 132 11.87 2.21 -3.62
N GLU A 133 10.71 1.60 -3.80
CA GLU A 133 9.48 2.29 -4.17
C GLU A 133 8.29 1.77 -3.36
N VAL A 134 7.30 2.63 -3.15
CA VAL A 134 5.94 2.24 -2.79
C VAL A 134 5.07 2.48 -4.01
N VAL A 135 4.28 1.48 -4.36
CA VAL A 135 3.24 1.53 -5.38
C VAL A 135 1.92 1.60 -4.64
N TRP A 136 1.21 2.71 -4.86
CA TRP A 136 0.01 3.04 -4.12
C TRP A 136 -1.22 2.38 -4.73
N GLY A 137 -2.02 1.73 -3.89
CA GLY A 137 -3.22 1.00 -4.25
C GLY A 137 -4.39 1.89 -4.68
N PRO A 138 -5.51 1.28 -5.13
CA PRO A 138 -5.64 -0.13 -5.46
C PRO A 138 -4.70 -0.50 -6.63
N LEU A 139 -4.21 -1.75 -6.63
CA LEU A 139 -3.33 -2.21 -7.67
C LEU A 139 -4.15 -2.75 -8.86
N GLY A 140 -3.50 -3.02 -9.98
CA GLY A 140 -4.06 -3.83 -11.06
C GLY A 140 -3.50 -5.26 -11.02
N GLN A 141 -4.05 -6.14 -11.86
CA GLN A 141 -3.47 -7.48 -12.06
C GLN A 141 -2.07 -7.46 -12.69
N ASP A 142 -1.67 -6.33 -13.29
CA ASP A 142 -0.31 -6.05 -13.74
C ASP A 142 0.58 -5.38 -12.65
N LEU A 143 0.03 -5.27 -11.44
CA LEU A 143 0.61 -4.65 -10.24
C LEU A 143 0.94 -3.18 -10.40
N LYS A 144 0.41 -2.47 -11.39
CA LYS A 144 0.42 -0.99 -11.41
C LYS A 144 -0.54 -0.46 -10.36
N GLY A 145 -0.20 0.68 -9.79
CA GLY A 145 -1.06 1.39 -8.86
C GLY A 145 -1.40 2.77 -9.39
N GLU A 146 -2.05 3.58 -8.57
CA GLU A 146 -2.41 4.95 -8.88
C GLU A 146 -1.17 5.85 -9.01
N GLU A 147 -0.20 5.63 -8.14
CA GLU A 147 1.04 6.40 -8.05
C GLU A 147 2.21 5.50 -7.65
N VAL A 148 3.43 5.95 -7.93
CA VAL A 148 4.67 5.34 -7.42
C VAL A 148 5.52 6.42 -6.77
N SER A 149 5.93 6.19 -5.53
CA SER A 149 6.82 7.09 -4.79
C SER A 149 8.10 6.36 -4.38
N SER A 150 9.22 7.07 -4.38
CA SER A 150 10.49 6.50 -3.92
C SER A 150 10.57 6.49 -2.40
N ILE A 151 11.11 5.41 -1.84
CA ILE A 151 11.51 5.31 -0.44
C ILE A 151 12.89 5.95 -0.29
N LYS A 152 12.99 6.99 0.52
CA LYS A 152 14.28 7.56 0.91
C LYS A 152 14.95 6.65 1.94
N LEU A 153 16.05 6.03 1.53
CA LEU A 153 16.82 5.09 2.35
C LEU A 153 17.84 5.80 3.25
N ALA A 154 18.29 5.13 4.32
CA ALA A 154 19.31 5.66 5.24
C ALA A 154 20.68 5.82 4.59
N GLY A 155 20.96 4.97 3.60
CA GLY A 155 22.15 5.03 2.79
C GLY A 155 21.98 4.21 1.52
N ASN A 156 23.02 4.20 0.71
CA ASN A 156 23.07 3.39 -0.52
C ASN A 156 23.46 1.94 -0.21
N LEU A 157 22.73 1.35 0.73
CA LEU A 157 22.96 0.00 1.25
C LEU A 157 21.90 -0.95 0.73
N PHE A 158 22.28 -2.19 0.43
CA PHE A 158 21.36 -3.21 -0.04
C PHE A 158 20.21 -3.43 0.95
N VAL A 159 18.98 -3.35 0.46
CA VAL A 159 17.78 -3.70 1.21
C VAL A 159 17.66 -5.21 1.22
N TYR A 160 17.93 -5.80 2.39
CA TYR A 160 17.86 -7.24 2.59
C TYR A 160 16.41 -7.73 2.59
N ARG A 161 15.49 -6.99 3.24
CA ARG A 161 14.08 -7.35 3.43
C ARG A 161 13.21 -6.10 3.55
N LEU A 162 11.93 -6.26 3.25
CA LEU A 162 10.86 -5.33 3.59
C LEU A 162 9.83 -6.02 4.47
N ARG A 163 9.13 -5.27 5.32
CA ARG A 163 8.04 -5.80 6.12
C ARG A 163 6.95 -4.77 6.36
N ALA A 164 5.71 -5.19 6.14
CA ALA A 164 4.53 -4.52 6.64
C ALA A 164 4.13 -5.13 8.00
N SER A 165 3.63 -4.28 8.89
CA SER A 165 3.02 -4.63 10.19
C SER A 165 1.96 -3.59 10.53
N ASP A 166 1.05 -3.90 11.44
CA ASP A 166 0.20 -2.91 12.13
C ASP A 166 0.49 -3.06 13.62
N THR A 167 1.62 -2.47 14.04
CA THR A 167 2.21 -2.72 15.36
C THR A 167 1.50 -1.90 16.43
N ASP A 168 1.04 -0.70 16.08
CA ASP A 168 0.32 0.17 17.00
C ASP A 168 -1.20 -0.03 16.98
N HIS A 169 -1.70 -0.89 16.07
CA HIS A 169 -3.10 -1.30 15.95
C HIS A 169 -4.03 -0.13 15.60
N ASP A 170 -3.53 0.86 14.86
CA ASP A 170 -4.34 1.98 14.37
C ASP A 170 -5.12 1.65 13.08
N GLY A 171 -4.79 0.53 12.44
CA GLY A 171 -5.45 0.02 11.23
C GLY A 171 -4.76 0.42 9.93
N THR A 172 -3.73 1.27 9.98
CA THR A 172 -2.79 1.54 8.90
C THR A 172 -1.55 0.67 9.11
N ALA A 173 -0.99 0.15 8.02
CA ALA A 173 0.24 -0.61 8.09
C ALA A 173 1.46 0.33 8.21
N GLU A 174 2.42 -0.03 9.06
CA GLU A 174 3.77 0.51 8.99
C GLU A 174 4.66 -0.32 8.07
N LEU A 175 5.54 0.36 7.34
CA LEU A 175 6.61 -0.25 6.58
C LEU A 175 7.92 -0.22 7.39
N SER A 176 8.63 -1.34 7.46
CA SER A 176 10.02 -1.42 7.94
C SER A 176 10.93 -1.87 6.81
N VAL A 177 12.01 -1.10 6.59
CA VAL A 177 13.08 -1.41 5.65
C VAL A 177 14.27 -2.00 6.41
N PHE A 178 14.84 -3.09 5.92
CA PHE A 178 15.99 -3.73 6.54
C PHE A 178 17.20 -3.63 5.63
N GLN A 179 18.20 -2.82 6.00
CA GLN A 179 19.40 -2.60 5.20
C GLN A 179 20.61 -3.26 5.83
N THR A 180 21.51 -3.80 5.00
CA THR A 180 22.85 -4.20 5.45
C THR A 180 23.59 -3.02 6.08
N GLN A 181 24.39 -3.26 7.12
CA GLN A 181 25.27 -2.27 7.75
C GLN A 181 26.76 -2.58 7.50
N GLY A 182 27.04 -3.64 6.72
CA GLY A 182 28.35 -4.28 6.67
C GLY A 182 28.45 -5.44 7.66
N ASP A 183 29.59 -6.15 7.66
CA ASP A 183 30.05 -7.15 8.65
C ASP A 183 29.04 -8.24 9.07
N GLY A 184 28.06 -8.51 8.22
CA GLY A 184 26.98 -9.47 8.46
C GLY A 184 25.85 -8.94 9.35
N GLN A 185 25.83 -7.63 9.60
CA GLN A 185 24.80 -6.92 10.35
C GLN A 185 23.70 -6.38 9.43
N VAL A 186 22.47 -6.37 9.95
CA VAL A 186 21.33 -5.70 9.33
C VAL A 186 20.68 -4.79 10.37
N ALA A 187 20.38 -3.56 9.97
CA ALA A 187 19.61 -2.61 10.77
C ALA A 187 18.18 -2.49 10.26
N ARG A 188 17.25 -2.29 11.18
CA ARG A 188 15.86 -1.94 10.88
C ARG A 188 15.73 -0.42 10.77
N PHE A 189 14.98 0.02 9.76
CA PHE A 189 14.59 1.40 9.56
C PHE A 189 13.07 1.45 9.38
N PRO A 190 12.32 1.83 10.42
CA PRO A 190 10.90 2.13 10.28
C PRO A 190 10.72 3.30 9.31
N THR A 191 9.83 3.14 8.35
CA THR A 191 9.49 4.17 7.38
C THR A 191 8.51 5.15 8.02
N VAL A 192 8.80 6.43 7.91
CA VAL A 192 7.87 7.51 8.25
C VAL A 192 7.22 8.01 6.96
N PHE A 193 5.89 8.00 6.92
CA PHE A 193 5.12 8.54 5.81
C PHE A 193 4.68 9.98 6.09
N HIS A 194 4.88 10.87 5.11
CA HIS A 194 4.38 12.23 5.11
C HIS A 194 3.52 12.43 3.86
N GLY A 195 2.27 11.97 3.92
CA GLY A 195 1.49 11.71 2.71
C GLY A 195 2.15 10.60 1.90
N ARG A 196 2.37 10.82 0.60
CA ARG A 196 3.01 9.85 -0.31
C ARG A 196 4.55 9.83 -0.21
N ASP A 197 5.15 10.71 0.62
CA ASP A 197 6.60 10.72 0.84
C ASP A 197 7.01 9.67 1.88
N ALA A 198 7.84 8.69 1.50
CA ALA A 198 8.33 7.62 2.36
C ALA A 198 9.79 7.85 2.78
N ASP A 199 10.06 8.01 4.08
CA ASP A 199 11.41 8.20 4.64
C ASP A 199 11.79 7.08 5.62
N ALA A 200 12.64 6.16 5.17
CA ALA A 200 13.28 5.11 5.97
C ALA A 200 14.74 5.46 6.31
N GLY A 201 15.08 6.75 6.35
CA GLY A 201 16.45 7.24 6.52
C GLY A 201 16.82 7.69 7.93
N ARG A 202 15.88 7.70 8.87
CA ARG A 202 16.14 8.18 10.24
C ARG A 202 16.69 7.04 11.10
N ASN A 203 17.85 7.28 11.74
CA ASN A 203 18.53 6.47 12.76
C ASN A 203 17.93 5.08 12.97
N GLY A 204 18.43 4.10 12.22
CA GLY A 204 17.97 2.72 12.32
C GLY A 204 18.08 2.22 13.76
N ASP A 205 17.08 1.48 14.20
CA ASP A 205 17.09 0.86 15.51
C ASP A 205 17.71 -0.54 15.42
N ASN A 206 18.63 -0.81 16.34
CA ASN A 206 19.19 -2.13 16.61
C ASN A 206 19.86 -2.85 15.40
N ALA A 207 21.19 -2.89 15.36
CA ALA A 207 21.91 -3.77 14.44
C ALA A 207 21.88 -5.23 14.95
N TYR A 208 21.62 -6.19 14.06
CA TYR A 208 21.54 -7.61 14.39
C TYR A 208 22.35 -8.48 13.43
N ASP A 209 22.93 -9.57 13.95
CA ASP A 209 23.58 -10.59 13.13
C ASP A 209 22.53 -11.29 12.23
N LEU A 210 22.82 -11.33 10.92
CA LEU A 210 22.02 -12.02 9.90
C LEU A 210 21.55 -13.45 10.27
N PRO A 211 22.35 -14.31 10.92
CA PRO A 211 21.96 -15.70 11.20
C PRO A 211 20.72 -15.86 12.11
N HIS A 212 20.44 -14.91 13.00
CA HIS A 212 19.32 -15.00 13.95
C HIS A 212 18.13 -14.11 13.56
N TRP A 213 18.27 -13.38 12.45
CA TRP A 213 17.26 -12.48 11.91
C TRP A 213 15.87 -13.13 11.67
N PRO A 214 15.78 -14.31 11.01
CA PRO A 214 14.48 -14.93 10.70
C PRO A 214 13.72 -15.40 11.94
N GLU A 215 14.42 -15.53 13.08
CA GLU A 215 13.82 -16.03 14.31
C GLU A 215 13.15 -14.94 15.14
N ARG A 216 13.63 -13.69 15.04
CA ARG A 216 13.17 -12.56 15.87
C ARG A 216 11.98 -11.81 15.28
N TYR A 217 11.83 -11.79 13.96
CA TYR A 217 10.82 -10.96 13.26
C TYR A 217 9.71 -11.76 12.59
N LYS A 218 9.26 -12.84 13.26
CA LYS A 218 8.40 -13.87 12.69
C LYS A 218 6.96 -13.53 12.28
N PRO A 219 6.26 -12.46 12.71
CA PRO A 219 4.83 -12.42 12.43
C PRO A 219 4.46 -12.34 10.94
N GLY A 220 5.34 -11.91 10.02
CA GLY A 220 4.90 -11.64 8.64
C GLY A 220 3.78 -10.60 8.68
N TRP A 221 2.62 -10.91 8.10
CA TRP A 221 1.38 -10.12 8.18
C TRP A 221 0.46 -10.45 9.37
N ALA A 222 0.88 -11.29 10.33
CA ALA A 222 -0.01 -11.76 11.39
C ALA A 222 -0.57 -10.66 12.30
N ASP A 223 0.04 -9.48 12.29
CA ASP A 223 -0.38 -8.28 13.01
C ASP A 223 -1.40 -7.43 12.22
N LEU A 224 -1.58 -7.65 10.92
CA LEU A 224 -2.62 -6.97 10.11
C LEU A 224 -4.05 -7.47 10.40
N GLY A 225 -4.20 -8.50 11.24
CA GLY A 225 -5.47 -9.14 11.58
C GLY A 225 -5.48 -10.63 11.27
N THR A 226 -6.42 -11.37 11.83
CA THR A 226 -6.58 -12.83 11.59
C THR A 226 -7.89 -13.09 10.88
N CYS A 227 -7.87 -13.86 9.79
CA CYS A 227 -9.11 -14.19 9.10
C CYS A 227 -10.02 -15.06 9.98
N SER A 228 -11.31 -14.75 10.02
CA SER A 228 -12.30 -15.59 10.68
C SER A 228 -12.44 -16.93 9.95
N SER A 229 -12.46 -18.02 10.71
CA SER A 229 -12.67 -19.39 10.22
C SER A 229 -14.10 -19.67 9.76
#